data_AF-A0A1H8AT36-F1
#
_entry.id   AF-A0A1H8AT36-F1
#
_cell.length_a   1.000
_cell.length_b   1.000
_cell.length_c   1.000
_cell.angle_alpha   90.00
_cell.angle_beta   90.00
_cell.angle_gamma   90.00
#
_symmetry.space_group_name_H-M   'P 1'
#
loop_
_entity.id
_entity.type
_entity.pdbx_description
1 polymer ?
#
loop_
_entity_poly.entity_id
_entity_poly.type
_entity_poly.pdbx_seq_one_letter_code
_entity_poly.pdbx_strand_id
1 'polypeptide(L)'
;MKKVLALVLAVVLAFGMTTVAFAANKADEVKFVKDSGGNPILYTFDDGKAEFVNSNSDLDADKEYFIQLEGSYTNDKKVETPIIIDKSSVLNDVKVRCSVDEGNGYIAAKPAFVIKKVDSLNEGAEKAGKLVAGKKFGFVAFKTADKFQMEDKDFEMTITLYDKDGNANESAITLDGTIGYGTSEAKTFFRVGGPVVSFDDIDGEIEMEFGDDKAYFTVNADGQKDLFLRLDDSDDALEDKYPEASIEIRYFAGNNKTFRRSGELKINADMVEGKDGKMVAPFIYENNKGKLSVCKDAKYDSDKEAFIIKTNKLGNYVISDKELKVEEAKDDDKKTDDKDGAEKNPDTGANDFVGLAVALAVVSVAGIAVAKRK
;
A
#
# COMPACT_ATOMS: atom_id res chain seq x y z
N MET A 1 -58.41 -8.23 50.40
CA MET A 1 -57.83 -9.37 49.66
C MET A 1 -56.36 -9.09 49.36
N LYS A 2 -55.47 -9.27 50.35
CA LYS A 2 -54.02 -8.99 50.25
C LYS A 2 -53.18 -10.25 50.00
N LYS A 3 -53.81 -11.42 49.81
CA LYS A 3 -53.12 -12.72 49.68
C LYS A 3 -53.10 -13.32 48.26
N VAL A 4 -53.77 -12.70 47.28
CA VAL A 4 -53.85 -13.22 45.90
C VAL A 4 -52.80 -12.57 44.98
N LEU A 5 -52.37 -11.34 45.27
CA LEU A 5 -51.34 -10.63 44.48
C LEU A 5 -49.92 -11.17 44.69
N ALA A 6 -49.63 -11.84 45.81
CA ALA A 6 -48.31 -12.41 46.08
C ALA A 6 -48.05 -13.70 45.28
N LEU A 7 -49.09 -14.50 44.99
CA LEU A 7 -48.93 -15.77 44.26
C LEU A 7 -48.69 -15.54 42.76
N VAL A 8 -49.32 -14.51 42.17
CA VAL A 8 -49.11 -14.16 40.75
C VAL A 8 -47.72 -13.56 40.51
N LEU A 9 -47.20 -12.78 41.48
CA LEU A 9 -45.84 -12.24 41.37
C LEU A 9 -44.76 -13.32 41.53
N ALA A 10 -44.99 -14.35 42.36
CA ALA A 10 -44.08 -15.48 42.51
C ALA A 10 -44.03 -16.40 41.28
N VAL A 11 -45.15 -16.56 40.56
CA VAL A 11 -45.18 -17.36 39.32
C VAL A 11 -44.54 -16.61 38.15
N VAL A 12 -44.68 -15.28 38.08
CA VAL A 12 -44.00 -14.47 37.03
C VAL A 12 -42.49 -14.35 37.30
N LEU A 13 -42.04 -14.37 38.55
CA LEU A 13 -40.61 -14.39 38.88
C LEU A 13 -39.95 -15.77 38.66
N ALA A 14 -40.70 -16.88 38.76
CA ALA A 14 -40.17 -18.22 38.48
C ALA A 14 -40.00 -18.51 36.97
N PHE A 15 -40.71 -17.79 36.09
CA PHE A 15 -40.53 -17.87 34.63
C PHE A 15 -39.64 -16.74 34.07
N GLY A 16 -39.11 -15.87 34.93
CA GLY A 16 -38.43 -14.63 34.51
C GLY A 16 -36.90 -14.68 34.44
N MET A 17 -36.24 -15.74 34.90
CA MET A 17 -34.76 -15.81 34.89
C MET A 17 -34.24 -17.23 34.67
N THR A 18 -34.70 -17.91 33.62
CA THR A 18 -33.77 -18.73 32.84
C THR A 18 -33.21 -17.84 31.73
N THR A 19 -32.52 -16.76 32.10
CA THR A 19 -31.39 -16.35 31.27
C THR A 19 -30.47 -17.54 31.31
N VAL A 20 -30.53 -18.38 30.28
CA VAL A 20 -29.41 -19.26 29.95
C VAL A 20 -28.27 -18.27 29.84
N ALA A 21 -27.45 -18.19 30.89
CA ALA A 21 -26.15 -17.60 30.76
C ALA A 21 -25.47 -18.51 29.75
N PHE A 22 -25.55 -18.13 28.47
CA PHE A 22 -24.52 -18.51 27.52
C PHE A 22 -23.26 -17.91 28.12
N ALA A 23 -22.61 -18.69 29.00
CA ALA A 23 -21.23 -18.51 29.36
C ALA A 23 -20.53 -18.20 28.05
N ALA A 24 -19.83 -17.06 27.97
CA ALA A 24 -19.13 -16.62 26.77
C ALA A 24 -18.52 -17.86 26.11
N ASN A 25 -19.08 -18.30 24.98
CA ASN A 25 -18.91 -19.68 24.49
C ASN A 25 -17.42 -19.98 24.45
N LYS A 26 -16.94 -20.74 25.44
CA LYS A 26 -15.57 -21.23 25.47
C LYS A 26 -15.51 -22.27 24.37
N ALA A 27 -14.59 -22.10 23.43
CA ALA A 27 -14.30 -23.15 22.46
C ALA A 27 -13.59 -24.28 23.22
N ASP A 28 -14.06 -25.51 23.06
CA ASP A 28 -13.34 -26.70 23.52
C ASP A 28 -12.14 -26.96 22.62
N GLU A 29 -12.26 -26.65 21.33
CA GLU A 29 -11.20 -26.75 20.35
C GLU A 29 -11.17 -25.53 19.42
N VAL A 30 -9.97 -25.14 18.99
CA VAL A 30 -9.75 -24.13 17.95
C VAL A 30 -8.88 -24.74 16.86
N LYS A 31 -9.32 -24.61 15.61
CA LYS A 31 -8.64 -25.14 14.42
C LYS A 31 -8.63 -24.15 13.26
N PHE A 32 -7.75 -24.37 12.30
CA PHE A 32 -7.77 -23.63 11.04
C PHE A 32 -8.95 -24.08 10.19
N VAL A 33 -9.61 -23.12 9.54
CA VAL A 33 -10.56 -23.43 8.47
C VAL A 33 -9.75 -23.86 7.24
N LYS A 34 -10.13 -25.00 6.69
CA LYS A 34 -9.50 -25.63 5.54
C LYS A 34 -10.52 -25.76 4.40
N ASP A 35 -10.02 -25.80 3.17
CA ASP A 35 -10.84 -26.10 1.99
C ASP A 35 -11.26 -27.58 1.98
N SER A 36 -12.04 -27.98 0.97
CA SER A 36 -12.47 -29.38 0.79
C SER A 36 -11.31 -30.37 0.55
N GLY A 37 -10.14 -29.87 0.17
CA GLY A 37 -8.90 -30.65 0.00
C GLY A 37 -8.07 -30.74 1.27
N GLY A 38 -8.44 -30.04 2.35
CA GLY A 38 -7.67 -29.98 3.59
C GLY A 38 -6.55 -28.93 3.59
N ASN A 39 -6.47 -28.07 2.58
CA ASN A 39 -5.49 -27.00 2.50
C ASN A 39 -5.96 -25.79 3.34
N PRO A 40 -5.03 -25.01 3.94
CA PRO A 40 -5.42 -23.78 4.61
C PRO A 40 -6.06 -22.80 3.62
N ILE A 41 -6.98 -21.98 4.09
CA ILE A 41 -7.55 -20.89 3.29
C ILE A 41 -6.86 -19.59 3.72
N LEU A 42 -6.16 -18.96 2.78
CA LEU A 42 -5.49 -17.68 3.00
C LEU A 42 -6.36 -16.53 2.49
N TYR A 43 -6.23 -15.40 3.18
CA TYR A 43 -6.84 -14.15 2.81
C TYR A 43 -5.83 -13.01 2.88
N THR A 44 -6.00 -12.03 2.02
CA THR A 44 -5.49 -10.66 2.22
C THR A 44 -6.67 -9.75 2.51
N PHE A 45 -6.38 -8.57 3.05
CA PHE A 45 -7.38 -7.53 3.26
C PHE A 45 -6.92 -6.23 2.63
N ASP A 46 -7.82 -5.60 1.88
CA ASP A 46 -7.65 -4.25 1.35
C ASP A 46 -8.89 -3.43 1.76
N ASP A 47 -8.68 -2.34 2.51
CA ASP A 47 -9.76 -1.51 3.10
C ASP A 47 -10.96 -2.31 3.66
N GLY A 48 -10.67 -3.35 4.46
CA GLY A 48 -11.69 -4.19 5.08
C GLY A 48 -12.37 -5.23 4.16
N LYS A 49 -12.09 -5.21 2.85
CA LYS A 49 -12.48 -6.24 1.89
C LYS A 49 -11.55 -7.43 2.01
N ALA A 50 -12.11 -8.61 2.27
CA ALA A 50 -11.36 -9.86 2.28
C ALA A 50 -11.24 -10.43 0.87
N GLU A 51 -10.02 -10.78 0.48
CA GLU A 51 -9.72 -11.40 -0.81
C GLU A 51 -9.08 -12.76 -0.60
N PHE A 52 -9.63 -13.79 -1.25
CA PHE A 52 -9.07 -15.13 -1.16
C PHE A 52 -7.74 -15.23 -1.91
N VAL A 53 -6.76 -15.85 -1.24
CA VAL A 53 -5.48 -16.24 -1.81
C VAL A 53 -5.38 -17.75 -1.76
N ASN A 54 -5.03 -18.37 -2.88
CA ASN A 54 -4.84 -19.81 -2.94
C ASN A 54 -3.64 -20.20 -2.06
N SER A 55 -3.78 -21.19 -1.19
CA SER A 55 -2.69 -21.61 -0.31
C SER A 55 -1.55 -22.32 -1.05
N ASN A 56 -1.79 -22.76 -2.29
CA ASN A 56 -0.78 -23.33 -3.16
C ASN A 56 -0.17 -22.31 -4.15
N SER A 57 -0.51 -21.02 -4.01
CA SER A 57 0.10 -19.98 -4.85
C SER A 57 1.25 -19.30 -4.13
N ASP A 58 2.20 -18.82 -4.93
CA ASP A 58 3.26 -17.92 -4.49
C ASP A 58 2.68 -16.72 -3.74
N LEU A 59 3.41 -16.28 -2.72
CA LEU A 59 3.03 -15.16 -1.88
C LEU A 59 3.71 -13.88 -2.38
N ASP A 60 2.97 -12.79 -2.33
CA ASP A 60 3.50 -11.45 -2.53
C ASP A 60 4.37 -11.04 -1.34
N ALA A 61 5.49 -10.40 -1.62
CA ALA A 61 6.34 -9.73 -0.66
C ALA A 61 5.64 -8.49 -0.09
N ASP A 62 6.04 -8.12 1.15
CA ASP A 62 5.43 -7.01 1.92
C ASP A 62 3.90 -7.08 2.10
N LYS A 63 3.33 -8.29 2.09
CA LYS A 63 1.89 -8.51 2.20
C LYS A 63 1.53 -9.19 3.52
N GLU A 64 0.41 -8.76 4.11
CA GLU A 64 -0.17 -9.39 5.29
C GLU A 64 -1.22 -10.43 4.89
N TYR A 65 -1.04 -11.64 5.42
CA TYR A 65 -1.89 -12.80 5.16
C TYR A 65 -2.61 -13.24 6.42
N PHE A 66 -3.83 -13.73 6.23
CA PHE A 66 -4.73 -14.12 7.29
C PHE A 66 -5.27 -15.52 7.03
N ILE A 67 -5.21 -16.37 8.05
CA ILE A 67 -5.70 -17.75 7.99
C ILE A 67 -6.87 -17.87 8.95
N GLN A 68 -8.05 -18.17 8.42
CA GLN A 68 -9.27 -18.18 9.21
C GLN A 68 -9.22 -19.29 10.28
N LEU A 69 -9.70 -18.95 11.48
CA LEU A 69 -9.91 -19.89 12.56
C LEU A 69 -11.39 -20.19 12.75
N GLU A 70 -11.68 -21.40 13.22
CA GLU A 70 -12.98 -21.76 13.78
C GLU A 70 -12.81 -22.42 15.14
N GLY A 71 -13.78 -22.17 16.01
CA GLY A 71 -13.89 -22.88 17.27
C GLY A 71 -14.92 -23.99 17.16
N SER A 72 -14.93 -24.90 18.10
CA SER A 72 -16.05 -25.79 18.32
C SER A 72 -16.32 -25.99 19.80
N TYR A 73 -17.55 -26.37 20.12
CA TYR A 73 -17.90 -26.88 21.44
C TYR A 73 -18.53 -28.26 21.30
N THR A 74 -18.27 -29.13 22.26
CA THR A 74 -18.84 -30.48 22.32
C THR A 74 -19.90 -30.51 23.40
N ASN A 75 -21.14 -30.81 23.01
CA ASN A 75 -22.22 -30.94 23.99
C ASN A 75 -22.15 -32.27 24.77
N ASP A 76 -22.99 -32.42 25.79
CA ASP A 76 -23.08 -33.64 26.61
C ASP A 76 -23.36 -34.92 25.81
N LYS A 77 -23.90 -34.79 24.59
CA LYS A 77 -24.15 -35.90 23.65
C LYS A 77 -22.95 -36.19 22.74
N LYS A 78 -21.79 -35.59 23.00
CA LYS A 78 -20.56 -35.68 22.20
C LYS A 78 -20.74 -35.20 20.75
N VAL A 79 -21.64 -34.25 20.53
CA VAL A 79 -21.80 -33.61 19.22
C VAL A 79 -20.97 -32.33 19.21
N GLU A 80 -19.96 -32.31 18.35
CA GLU A 80 -19.17 -31.12 18.08
C GLU A 80 -19.98 -30.14 17.21
N THR A 81 -20.09 -28.90 17.66
CA THR A 81 -20.78 -27.84 16.92
C THR A 81 -19.79 -26.69 16.65
N PRO A 82 -19.62 -26.26 15.39
CA PRO A 82 -18.71 -25.17 15.07
C PRO A 82 -19.26 -23.83 15.58
N ILE A 83 -18.36 -22.96 16.02
CA ILE A 83 -18.64 -21.59 16.43
C ILE A 83 -17.69 -20.61 15.73
N ILE A 84 -18.22 -19.43 15.44
CA ILE A 84 -17.41 -18.31 14.94
C ILE A 84 -16.61 -17.74 16.09
N ILE A 85 -15.31 -17.56 15.87
CA ILE A 85 -14.44 -16.84 16.81
C ILE A 85 -14.55 -15.35 16.49
N ASP A 86 -15.29 -14.59 17.29
CA ASP A 86 -15.50 -13.16 17.07
C ASP A 86 -14.85 -12.26 18.15
N LYS A 87 -14.19 -12.90 19.13
CA LYS A 87 -13.57 -12.27 20.30
C LYS A 87 -12.27 -12.97 20.65
N SER A 88 -11.27 -12.17 21.02
CA SER A 88 -9.94 -12.66 21.43
C SER A 88 -9.99 -13.52 22.70
N SER A 89 -10.98 -13.33 23.57
CA SER A 89 -11.14 -14.11 24.80
C SER A 89 -11.31 -15.61 24.56
N VAL A 90 -11.80 -16.01 23.38
CA VAL A 90 -11.94 -17.42 22.98
C VAL A 90 -10.56 -18.07 22.74
N LEU A 91 -9.54 -17.26 22.44
CA LEU A 91 -8.18 -17.69 22.10
C LEU A 91 -7.21 -17.68 23.31
N ASN A 92 -7.67 -17.26 24.50
CA ASN A 92 -6.80 -17.11 25.68
C ASN A 92 -6.08 -18.40 26.10
N ASP A 93 -6.70 -19.56 25.86
CA ASP A 93 -6.15 -20.88 26.19
C ASP A 93 -5.48 -21.54 24.97
N VAL A 94 -5.26 -20.80 23.89
CA VAL A 94 -4.64 -21.27 22.65
C VAL A 94 -3.37 -20.48 22.40
N LYS A 95 -2.33 -21.16 21.92
CA LYS A 95 -1.07 -20.56 21.50
C LYS A 95 -0.84 -20.86 20.03
N VAL A 96 -0.32 -19.90 19.29
CA VAL A 96 0.18 -20.12 17.93
C VAL A 96 1.71 -20.18 17.98
N ARG A 97 2.31 -21.14 17.28
CA ARG A 97 3.74 -21.19 17.03
C ARG A 97 3.99 -21.47 15.56
N CYS A 98 5.19 -21.14 15.11
CA CYS A 98 5.64 -21.44 13.77
C CYS A 98 7.07 -21.97 13.76
N SER A 99 7.38 -22.81 12.78
CA SER A 99 8.73 -23.08 12.29
C SER A 99 8.83 -22.61 10.85
N VAL A 100 9.99 -22.08 10.48
CA VAL A 100 10.28 -21.65 9.11
C VAL A 100 11.56 -22.37 8.72
N ASP A 101 11.43 -23.33 7.82
CA ASP A 101 12.52 -24.20 7.39
C ASP A 101 13.31 -23.55 6.24
N GLU A 102 12.60 -22.84 5.37
CA GLU A 102 13.17 -22.04 4.29
C GLU A 102 12.55 -20.64 4.24
N GLY A 103 13.32 -19.62 3.84
CA GLY A 103 12.79 -18.26 3.70
C GLY A 103 12.54 -17.49 5.02
N ASN A 104 13.14 -17.87 6.16
CA ASN A 104 12.92 -17.17 7.45
C ASN A 104 13.21 -15.66 7.40
N GLY A 105 14.15 -15.20 6.56
CA GLY A 105 14.42 -13.78 6.36
C GLY A 105 13.29 -13.01 5.67
N TYR A 106 12.31 -13.71 5.11
CA TYR A 106 11.20 -13.22 4.30
C TYR A 106 9.88 -13.17 5.06
N ILE A 107 9.90 -13.44 6.37
CA ILE A 107 8.77 -13.27 7.27
C ILE A 107 9.06 -12.10 8.20
N ALA A 108 8.38 -10.97 8.01
CA ALA A 108 8.56 -9.77 8.81
C ALA A 108 7.87 -9.85 10.18
N ALA A 109 6.70 -10.48 10.23
CA ALA A 109 5.94 -10.67 11.45
C ALA A 109 5.55 -12.14 11.60
N LYS A 110 5.94 -12.74 12.73
CA LYS A 110 5.57 -14.13 13.03
C LYS A 110 4.06 -14.25 13.24
N PRO A 111 3.48 -15.44 12.94
CA PRO A 111 2.08 -15.75 13.17
C PRO A 111 1.56 -15.31 14.53
N ALA A 112 0.49 -14.51 14.54
CA ALA A 112 -0.17 -14.01 15.73
C ALA A 112 -1.70 -14.01 15.57
N PHE A 113 -2.44 -14.11 16.67
CA PHE A 113 -3.89 -14.04 16.62
C PHE A 113 -4.40 -12.61 16.40
N VAL A 114 -5.38 -12.47 15.51
CA VAL A 114 -6.09 -11.21 15.29
C VAL A 114 -7.59 -11.47 15.17
N ILE A 115 -8.39 -10.50 15.62
CA ILE A 115 -9.84 -10.46 15.35
C ILE A 115 -10.10 -9.34 14.36
N LYS A 116 -10.61 -9.67 13.18
CA LYS A 116 -10.87 -8.70 12.11
C LYS A 116 -12.34 -8.70 11.71
N LYS A 117 -12.90 -7.51 11.46
CA LYS A 117 -14.21 -7.37 10.82
C LYS A 117 -14.02 -7.50 9.32
N VAL A 118 -14.87 -8.29 8.68
CA VAL A 118 -14.94 -8.40 7.22
C VAL A 118 -16.01 -7.43 6.76
N ASP A 119 -15.64 -6.36 6.06
CA ASP A 119 -16.61 -5.36 5.59
C ASP A 119 -17.25 -5.80 4.27
N SER A 120 -16.46 -6.38 3.37
CA SER A 120 -16.91 -6.98 2.12
C SER A 120 -16.02 -8.16 1.70
N LEU A 121 -16.42 -8.89 0.66
CA LEU A 121 -15.75 -10.10 0.17
C LEU A 121 -15.64 -10.02 -1.36
N ASN A 122 -14.55 -10.53 -1.94
CA ASN A 122 -14.54 -10.87 -3.36
C ASN A 122 -15.22 -12.23 -3.62
N GLU A 123 -15.55 -12.52 -4.87
CA GLU A 123 -16.24 -13.77 -5.26
C GLU A 123 -15.45 -15.03 -4.83
N GLY A 124 -14.12 -14.97 -4.84
CA GLY A 124 -13.26 -16.04 -4.34
C GLY A 124 -13.44 -16.29 -2.84
N ALA A 125 -13.44 -15.23 -2.03
CA ALA A 125 -13.57 -15.31 -0.58
C ALA A 125 -14.97 -15.77 -0.14
N GLU A 126 -16.02 -15.41 -0.88
CA GLU A 126 -17.39 -15.91 -0.66
C GLU A 126 -17.48 -17.44 -0.82
N LYS A 127 -16.65 -18.03 -1.68
CA LYS A 127 -16.67 -19.47 -1.99
C LYS A 127 -15.65 -20.28 -1.19
N ALA A 128 -14.53 -19.68 -0.81
CA ALA A 128 -13.39 -20.40 -0.26
C ALA A 128 -13.59 -20.84 1.19
N GLY A 129 -14.21 -20.01 2.03
CA GLY A 129 -14.30 -20.27 3.48
C GLY A 129 -15.63 -19.90 4.10
N LYS A 130 -15.61 -19.56 5.39
CA LYS A 130 -16.82 -19.33 6.19
C LYS A 130 -17.03 -17.85 6.54
N LEU A 131 -16.36 -16.96 5.81
CA LEU A 131 -16.48 -15.52 6.04
C LEU A 131 -17.84 -14.99 5.62
N VAL A 132 -18.32 -13.98 6.34
CA VAL A 132 -19.59 -13.29 6.09
C VAL A 132 -19.37 -11.80 6.28
N ALA A 133 -19.76 -11.00 5.28
CA ALA A 133 -19.66 -9.55 5.36
C ALA A 133 -20.43 -8.99 6.58
N GLY A 134 -19.86 -7.96 7.20
CA GLY A 134 -20.34 -7.32 8.42
C GLY A 134 -20.05 -8.08 9.73
N LYS A 135 -19.40 -9.25 9.69
CA LYS A 135 -19.09 -10.06 10.88
C LYS A 135 -17.60 -9.99 11.25
N LYS A 136 -17.31 -10.33 12.51
CA LYS A 136 -15.94 -10.48 13.02
C LYS A 136 -15.53 -11.94 13.02
N PHE A 137 -14.28 -12.18 12.67
CA PHE A 137 -13.67 -13.51 12.66
C PHE A 137 -12.29 -13.47 13.29
N GLY A 138 -11.87 -14.60 13.83
CA GLY A 138 -10.53 -14.85 14.35
C GLY A 138 -9.65 -15.41 13.25
N PHE A 139 -8.42 -14.91 13.21
CA PHE A 139 -7.41 -15.33 12.25
C PHE A 139 -6.08 -15.54 12.96
N VAL A 140 -5.22 -16.33 12.32
CA VAL A 140 -3.78 -16.19 12.48
C VAL A 140 -3.28 -15.30 11.34
N ALA A 141 -2.63 -14.19 11.69
CA ALA A 141 -2.02 -13.27 10.74
C ALA A 141 -0.51 -13.37 10.76
N PHE A 142 0.12 -13.25 9.58
CA PHE A 142 1.56 -13.13 9.41
C PHE A 142 1.85 -12.16 8.26
N LYS A 143 3.07 -11.61 8.21
CA LYS A 143 3.47 -10.65 7.18
C LYS A 143 4.75 -11.08 6.49
N THR A 144 4.76 -11.10 5.16
CA THR A 144 5.98 -11.30 4.36
C THR A 144 6.84 -10.03 4.39
N ALA A 145 8.15 -10.17 4.24
CA ALA A 145 9.08 -9.06 4.41
C ALA A 145 9.27 -8.23 3.15
N ASP A 146 9.38 -6.92 3.33
CA ASP A 146 9.84 -6.01 2.30
C ASP A 146 11.37 -6.02 2.23
N LYS A 147 11.92 -6.51 1.12
CA LYS A 147 13.37 -6.73 0.96
C LYS A 147 13.93 -6.23 -0.37
N PHE A 148 13.08 -5.76 -1.28
CA PHE A 148 13.48 -5.17 -2.56
C PHE A 148 14.35 -6.11 -3.42
N GLN A 149 14.17 -7.43 -3.33
CA GLN A 149 14.75 -8.35 -4.30
C GLN A 149 13.79 -8.58 -5.45
N MET A 150 14.34 -8.72 -6.66
CA MET A 150 13.54 -8.97 -7.86
C MET A 150 13.30 -10.45 -8.09
N GLU A 151 14.14 -11.33 -7.54
CA GLU A 151 13.94 -12.77 -7.68
C GLU A 151 13.05 -13.30 -6.56
N ASP A 152 12.16 -14.21 -6.96
CA ASP A 152 11.37 -15.02 -6.04
C ASP A 152 12.28 -15.88 -5.16
N LYS A 153 11.78 -16.16 -3.96
CA LYS A 153 12.52 -16.89 -2.93
C LYS A 153 11.67 -18.00 -2.37
N ASP A 154 12.21 -19.20 -2.43
CA ASP A 154 11.61 -20.36 -1.80
C ASP A 154 11.35 -20.08 -0.32
N PHE A 155 10.21 -20.58 0.17
CA PHE A 155 9.85 -20.51 1.56
C PHE A 155 9.08 -21.76 1.96
N GLU A 156 9.31 -22.20 3.20
CA GLU A 156 8.53 -23.26 3.82
C GLU A 156 8.26 -22.87 5.27
N MET A 157 6.99 -22.70 5.63
CA MET A 157 6.55 -22.33 6.97
C MET A 157 5.47 -23.28 7.47
N THR A 158 5.70 -23.87 8.64
CA THR A 158 4.68 -24.64 9.36
C THR A 158 4.12 -23.81 10.51
N ILE A 159 2.80 -23.69 10.58
CA ILE A 159 2.07 -23.03 11.68
C ILE A 159 1.27 -24.08 12.45
N THR A 160 1.39 -24.06 13.77
CA THR A 160 0.74 -25.03 14.66
C THR A 160 0.05 -24.30 15.81
N LEU A 161 -1.18 -24.71 16.09
CA LEU A 161 -1.93 -24.30 17.27
C LEU A 161 -1.63 -25.27 18.41
N TYR A 162 -1.47 -24.74 19.60
CA TYR A 162 -1.24 -25.49 20.83
C TYR A 162 -2.29 -25.11 21.85
N ASP A 163 -2.70 -26.07 22.67
CA ASP A 163 -3.48 -25.78 23.87
C ASP A 163 -2.64 -25.06 24.94
N LYS A 164 -3.29 -24.66 26.03
CA LYS A 164 -2.64 -24.01 27.17
C LYS A 164 -1.51 -24.83 27.78
N ASP A 165 -1.63 -26.16 27.72
CA ASP A 165 -0.71 -27.13 28.31
C ASP A 165 0.47 -27.44 27.37
N GLY A 166 0.43 -26.94 26.13
CA GLY A 166 1.49 -27.08 25.14
C GLY A 166 1.38 -28.34 24.30
N ASN A 167 0.22 -29.00 24.28
CA ASN A 167 -0.05 -30.08 23.34
C ASN A 167 -0.41 -29.48 21.99
N ALA A 168 0.25 -29.96 20.93
CA ALA A 168 -0.06 -29.54 19.57
C ALA A 168 -1.47 -30.04 19.21
N ASN A 169 -2.28 -29.17 18.62
CA ASN A 169 -3.46 -29.61 17.89
C ASN A 169 -2.98 -30.37 16.63
N GLU A 170 -3.65 -31.46 16.27
CA GLU A 170 -3.34 -32.26 15.08
C GLU A 170 -3.48 -31.46 13.76
N SER A 171 -4.10 -30.29 13.81
CA SER A 171 -4.46 -29.48 12.64
C SER A 171 -3.38 -28.52 12.14
N ALA A 172 -2.09 -28.84 12.27
CA ALA A 172 -1.03 -27.99 11.71
C ALA A 172 -1.25 -27.68 10.21
N ILE A 173 -0.71 -26.56 9.77
CA ILE A 173 -0.72 -26.14 8.36
C ILE A 173 0.72 -25.89 7.91
N THR A 174 1.02 -26.28 6.69
CA THR A 174 2.29 -25.99 6.03
C THR A 174 2.00 -25.14 4.81
N LEU A 175 2.75 -24.08 4.66
CA LEU A 175 2.77 -23.21 3.49
C LEU A 175 4.13 -23.42 2.83
N ASP A 176 4.12 -23.77 1.56
CA ASP A 176 5.29 -24.12 0.76
C ASP A 176 5.10 -23.50 -0.63
N GLY A 177 6.10 -22.76 -1.11
CA GLY A 177 6.06 -22.05 -2.38
C GLY A 177 7.15 -20.99 -2.45
N THR A 178 6.90 -19.90 -3.17
CA THR A 178 7.83 -18.76 -3.21
C THR A 178 7.23 -17.48 -2.66
N ILE A 179 8.09 -16.57 -2.21
CA ILE A 179 7.77 -15.18 -1.88
C ILE A 179 8.44 -14.29 -2.91
N GLY A 180 7.64 -13.50 -3.63
CA GLY A 180 8.07 -12.70 -4.77
C GLY A 180 7.37 -11.35 -4.85
N TYR A 181 7.80 -10.49 -5.77
CA TYR A 181 7.05 -9.29 -6.09
C TYR A 181 6.39 -9.45 -7.46
N GLY A 182 5.23 -8.83 -7.66
CA GLY A 182 4.62 -8.77 -8.98
C GLY A 182 5.54 -8.14 -10.02
N THR A 183 5.41 -8.60 -11.27
CA THR A 183 6.18 -8.11 -12.42
C THR A 183 5.31 -7.25 -13.34
N SER A 184 5.87 -6.15 -13.84
CA SER A 184 5.35 -5.40 -14.98
C SER A 184 6.27 -5.62 -16.18
N GLU A 185 5.67 -5.94 -17.33
CA GLU A 185 6.40 -5.94 -18.60
C GLU A 185 6.39 -4.54 -19.20
N ALA A 186 7.57 -3.99 -19.49
CA ALA A 186 7.68 -2.69 -20.12
C ALA A 186 7.06 -2.68 -21.53
N LYS A 187 6.45 -1.54 -21.87
CA LYS A 187 5.86 -1.24 -23.19
C LYS A 187 6.09 0.23 -23.50
N THR A 188 5.74 0.67 -24.71
CA THR A 188 5.82 2.10 -25.09
C THR A 188 5.10 3.01 -24.10
N PHE A 189 3.92 2.59 -23.63
CA PHE A 189 3.21 3.22 -22.51
C PHE A 189 2.63 2.11 -21.64
N PHE A 190 2.88 2.18 -20.33
CA PHE A 190 2.30 1.24 -19.38
C PHE A 190 2.28 1.81 -17.98
N ARG A 191 1.33 1.30 -17.20
CA ARG A 191 1.29 1.53 -15.76
C ARG A 191 2.10 0.45 -15.05
N VAL A 192 2.93 0.89 -14.11
CA VAL A 192 3.69 -0.02 -13.24
C VAL A 192 2.75 -0.60 -12.18
N GLY A 193 2.34 -1.85 -12.38
CA GLY A 193 1.46 -2.57 -11.45
C GLY A 193 2.23 -3.46 -10.49
N GLY A 194 3.19 -4.23 -11.01
CA GLY A 194 4.19 -4.94 -10.22
C GLY A 194 5.50 -4.16 -10.16
N PRO A 195 6.18 -4.09 -8.99
CA PRO A 195 7.37 -3.26 -8.85
C PRO A 195 8.61 -3.84 -9.52
N VAL A 196 8.64 -5.12 -9.90
CA VAL A 196 9.72 -5.65 -10.75
C VAL A 196 9.37 -5.31 -12.19
N VAL A 197 10.17 -4.47 -12.85
CA VAL A 197 9.93 -4.07 -14.23
C VAL A 197 10.93 -4.75 -15.14
N SER A 198 10.41 -5.62 -16.00
CA SER A 198 11.15 -6.27 -17.09
C SER A 198 11.24 -5.31 -18.28
N PHE A 199 12.44 -5.12 -18.81
CA PHE A 199 12.68 -4.28 -20.00
C PHE A 199 13.03 -5.11 -21.25
N ASP A 200 12.70 -6.40 -21.22
CA ASP A 200 12.91 -7.28 -22.35
C ASP A 200 12.15 -6.76 -23.59
N ASP A 201 12.80 -6.89 -24.75
CA ASP A 201 12.26 -6.49 -26.05
C ASP A 201 11.88 -5.00 -26.21
N ILE A 202 12.47 -4.09 -25.42
CA ILE A 202 12.32 -2.64 -25.60
C ILE A 202 13.49 -2.05 -26.39
N ASP A 203 13.17 -1.36 -27.49
CA ASP A 203 14.11 -0.69 -28.39
C ASP A 203 13.79 0.79 -28.59
N GLY A 204 13.62 1.56 -27.51
CA GLY A 204 13.41 2.99 -27.65
C GLY A 204 12.89 3.71 -26.42
N GLU A 205 12.18 4.80 -26.68
CA GLU A 205 11.51 5.60 -25.66
C GLU A 205 10.25 4.89 -25.16
N ILE A 206 10.09 4.90 -23.84
CA ILE A 206 8.91 4.40 -23.13
C ILE A 206 8.45 5.46 -22.14
N GLU A 207 7.18 5.37 -21.75
CA GLU A 207 6.59 6.15 -20.66
C GLU A 207 5.97 5.19 -19.63
N MET A 208 6.40 5.33 -18.38
CA MET A 208 5.92 4.58 -17.22
C MET A 208 4.99 5.46 -16.39
N GLU A 209 3.76 5.02 -16.14
CA GLU A 209 2.82 5.64 -15.20
C GLU A 209 2.92 4.97 -13.82
N PHE A 210 2.96 5.78 -12.76
CA PHE A 210 3.01 5.33 -11.38
C PHE A 210 1.85 5.89 -10.54
N GLY A 211 1.27 5.04 -9.70
CA GLY A 211 0.39 5.42 -8.60
C GLY A 211 -0.92 6.11 -8.98
N ASP A 212 -1.60 5.68 -10.05
CA ASP A 212 -2.83 6.30 -10.56
C ASP A 212 -2.60 7.78 -10.94
N ASP A 213 -1.86 8.00 -12.03
CA ASP A 213 -1.55 9.35 -12.54
C ASP A 213 -0.77 10.26 -11.56
N LYS A 214 -0.08 9.70 -10.56
CA LYS A 214 0.73 10.49 -9.61
C LYS A 214 2.07 10.92 -10.18
N ALA A 215 2.67 10.10 -11.05
CA ALA A 215 3.92 10.42 -11.73
C ALA A 215 4.07 9.65 -13.05
N TYR A 216 4.83 10.23 -13.97
CA TYR A 216 5.22 9.61 -15.24
C TYR A 216 6.73 9.70 -15.42
N PHE A 217 7.35 8.65 -15.96
CA PHE A 217 8.76 8.70 -16.32
C PHE A 217 8.97 8.28 -17.76
N THR A 218 9.48 9.21 -18.57
CA THR A 218 9.75 9.00 -19.98
C THR A 218 11.24 8.85 -20.22
N VAL A 219 11.68 7.71 -20.76
CA VAL A 219 13.09 7.38 -20.90
C VAL A 219 13.35 6.48 -22.10
N ASN A 220 14.50 6.65 -22.73
CA ASN A 220 14.99 5.66 -23.69
C ASN A 220 15.57 4.43 -22.96
N ALA A 221 14.81 3.34 -22.97
CA ALA A 221 15.09 2.09 -22.28
C ALA A 221 15.78 1.02 -23.15
N ASP A 222 16.28 1.38 -24.33
CA ASP A 222 17.04 0.44 -25.17
C ASP A 222 18.23 -0.19 -24.40
N GLY A 223 18.23 -1.51 -24.28
CA GLY A 223 19.24 -2.27 -23.53
C GLY A 223 19.20 -2.05 -22.01
N GLN A 224 18.11 -1.52 -21.47
CA GLN A 224 17.87 -1.42 -20.02
C GLN A 224 17.74 -2.83 -19.43
N LYS A 225 18.30 -3.03 -18.24
CA LYS A 225 18.08 -4.25 -17.45
C LYS A 225 16.91 -4.05 -16.50
N ASP A 226 16.34 -5.14 -16.04
CA ASP A 226 15.28 -5.13 -15.04
C ASP A 226 15.61 -4.27 -13.83
N LEU A 227 14.60 -3.51 -13.40
CA LEU A 227 14.68 -2.60 -12.27
C LEU A 227 13.54 -2.88 -11.30
N PHE A 228 13.80 -2.63 -10.02
CA PHE A 228 12.77 -2.55 -9.01
C PHE A 228 12.29 -1.09 -8.94
N LEU A 229 11.04 -0.84 -9.31
CA LEU A 229 10.40 0.46 -9.40
C LEU A 229 9.04 0.41 -8.67
N ARG A 230 9.03 0.77 -7.39
CA ARG A 230 7.81 0.92 -6.59
C ARG A 230 7.61 2.39 -6.25
N LEU A 231 6.38 2.89 -6.31
CA LEU A 231 6.02 4.20 -5.79
C LEU A 231 5.21 4.03 -4.50
N ASP A 232 5.80 4.43 -3.38
CA ASP A 232 5.11 4.54 -2.10
C ASP A 232 4.58 5.98 -1.95
N ASP A 233 3.36 6.11 -1.42
CA ASP A 233 2.59 7.36 -1.44
C ASP A 233 2.11 7.82 -0.06
N SER A 234 2.65 7.24 1.02
CA SER A 234 2.35 7.58 2.41
C SER A 234 3.60 7.58 3.29
N ASP A 235 3.61 8.44 4.31
CA ASP A 235 4.66 8.53 5.34
C ASP A 235 4.07 9.22 6.58
N ASP A 236 3.33 8.46 7.40
CA ASP A 236 2.65 8.97 8.60
C ASP A 236 3.60 9.73 9.53
N ALA A 237 4.85 9.28 9.66
CA ALA A 237 5.83 9.92 10.52
C ALA A 237 6.24 11.32 10.01
N LEU A 238 6.22 11.53 8.69
CA LEU A 238 6.47 12.84 8.10
C LEU A 238 5.24 13.74 8.22
N GLU A 239 4.05 13.20 7.99
CA GLU A 239 2.78 13.93 8.15
C GLU A 239 2.62 14.43 9.61
N ASP A 240 2.88 13.56 10.59
CA ASP A 240 2.88 13.91 12.02
C ASP A 240 3.89 15.00 12.39
N LYS A 241 5.02 15.07 11.67
CA LYS A 241 6.06 16.09 11.89
C LYS A 241 5.63 17.46 11.37
N TYR A 242 4.73 17.50 10.38
CA TYR A 242 4.26 18.73 9.73
C TYR A 242 2.73 18.77 9.64
N PRO A 243 2.00 18.69 10.78
CA PRO A 243 0.55 18.52 10.79
C PRO A 243 -0.24 19.72 10.27
N GLU A 244 0.43 20.87 10.14
CA GLU A 244 -0.15 22.10 9.60
C GLU A 244 -0.05 22.16 8.07
N ALA A 245 0.67 21.25 7.42
CA ALA A 245 0.86 21.22 5.98
C ALA A 245 0.10 20.04 5.37
N SER A 246 -0.49 20.25 4.19
CA SER A 246 -0.89 19.16 3.31
C SER A 246 0.37 18.61 2.66
N ILE A 247 0.64 17.33 2.85
CA ILE A 247 1.82 16.65 2.32
C ILE A 247 1.39 15.55 1.37
N GLU A 248 2.09 15.48 0.26
CA GLU A 248 1.96 14.41 -0.71
C GLU A 248 3.30 13.70 -0.91
N ILE A 249 3.29 12.38 -0.76
CA ILE A 249 4.49 11.54 -0.79
C ILE A 249 4.64 10.88 -2.16
N ARG A 250 5.87 10.87 -2.70
CA ARG A 250 6.25 10.20 -3.94
C ARG A 250 7.61 9.52 -3.76
N TYR A 251 7.63 8.40 -3.04
CA TYR A 251 8.87 7.68 -2.75
C TYR A 251 9.09 6.54 -3.74
N PHE A 252 10.09 6.67 -4.60
CA PHE A 252 10.49 5.59 -5.50
C PHE A 252 11.37 4.58 -4.74
N ALA A 253 10.71 3.75 -3.93
CA ALA A 253 11.34 2.78 -3.04
C ALA A 253 11.99 1.61 -3.79
N GLY A 254 12.99 0.99 -3.16
CA GLY A 254 13.70 -0.16 -3.71
C GLY A 254 14.58 0.12 -4.94
N ASN A 255 14.54 1.35 -5.47
CA ASN A 255 15.32 1.76 -6.65
C ASN A 255 16.81 1.92 -6.33
N ASN A 256 17.48 0.78 -6.13
CA ASN A 256 18.91 0.70 -5.83
C ASN A 256 19.79 0.83 -7.07
N LYS A 257 19.20 0.80 -8.26
CA LYS A 257 19.87 0.89 -9.56
C LYS A 257 19.50 2.19 -10.27
N THR A 258 20.15 2.43 -11.40
CA THR A 258 19.88 3.59 -12.25
C THR A 258 19.47 3.14 -13.63
N PHE A 259 18.63 3.93 -14.28
CA PHE A 259 18.44 3.84 -15.71
C PHE A 259 19.76 4.10 -16.42
N ARG A 260 19.98 3.43 -17.56
CA ARG A 260 21.20 3.58 -18.38
C ARG A 260 21.31 4.96 -19.01
N ARG A 261 20.17 5.62 -19.22
CA ARG A 261 20.05 6.95 -19.80
C ARG A 261 19.21 7.82 -18.87
N SER A 262 19.43 9.13 -18.93
CA SER A 262 18.54 10.08 -18.28
C SER A 262 17.23 10.18 -19.04
N GLY A 263 16.13 10.20 -18.30
CA GLY A 263 14.79 10.50 -18.79
C GLY A 263 14.23 11.77 -18.17
N GLU A 264 12.93 11.98 -18.36
CA GLU A 264 12.14 13.05 -17.79
C GLU A 264 11.11 12.45 -16.82
N LEU A 265 11.25 12.78 -15.53
CA LEU A 265 10.27 12.46 -14.49
C LEU A 265 9.31 13.63 -14.35
N LYS A 266 8.04 13.37 -14.63
CA LYS A 266 6.91 14.25 -14.35
C LYS A 266 6.26 13.80 -13.05
N ILE A 267 6.17 14.68 -12.06
CA ILE A 267 5.43 14.44 -10.81
C ILE A 267 4.24 15.39 -10.80
N ASN A 268 3.03 14.85 -10.91
CA ASN A 268 1.81 15.67 -10.87
C ASN A 268 1.64 16.28 -9.47
N ALA A 269 1.37 17.58 -9.45
CA ALA A 269 1.25 18.38 -8.24
C ALA A 269 0.38 19.61 -8.53
N ASP A 270 -0.77 19.71 -7.89
CA ASP A 270 -1.68 20.83 -8.11
C ASP A 270 -1.07 22.15 -7.58
N MET A 271 -1.45 23.26 -8.22
CA MET A 271 -1.12 24.58 -7.67
C MET A 271 -1.78 24.79 -6.31
N VAL A 272 -1.14 25.58 -5.45
CA VAL A 272 -1.61 25.88 -4.10
C VAL A 272 -1.80 27.38 -3.91
N GLU A 273 -2.69 27.76 -2.99
CA GLU A 273 -2.94 29.16 -2.69
C GLU A 273 -1.75 29.76 -1.91
N GLY A 274 -1.07 30.70 -2.53
CA GLY A 274 0.02 31.47 -1.92
C GLY A 274 -0.49 32.46 -0.87
N LYS A 275 0.46 33.07 -0.14
CA LYS A 275 0.15 34.04 0.92
C LYS A 275 -0.63 35.27 0.45
N ASP A 276 -0.57 35.59 -0.83
CA ASP A 276 -1.29 36.71 -1.47
C ASP A 276 -2.61 36.29 -2.14
N GLY A 277 -3.06 35.05 -1.91
CA GLY A 277 -4.29 34.50 -2.47
C GLY A 277 -4.19 34.09 -3.95
N LYS A 278 -2.98 34.11 -4.53
CA LYS A 278 -2.75 33.65 -5.90
C LYS A 278 -2.33 32.18 -5.90
N MET A 279 -2.75 31.46 -6.94
CA MET A 279 -2.25 30.11 -7.17
C MET A 279 -0.77 30.17 -7.56
N VAL A 280 0.05 29.40 -6.85
CA VAL A 280 1.49 29.28 -7.06
C VAL A 280 1.86 27.80 -7.11
N ALA A 281 3.06 27.49 -7.59
CA ALA A 281 3.58 26.13 -7.48
C ALA A 281 3.63 25.70 -6.00
N PRO A 282 3.38 24.42 -5.69
CA PRO A 282 3.67 23.89 -4.36
C PRO A 282 5.18 23.81 -4.10
N PHE A 283 5.55 23.41 -2.90
CA PHE A 283 6.94 23.19 -2.52
C PHE A 283 7.30 21.73 -2.78
N ILE A 284 8.46 21.47 -3.38
CA ILE A 284 9.02 20.11 -3.55
C ILE A 284 10.35 19.94 -2.82
N TYR A 285 10.48 18.81 -2.13
CA TYR A 285 11.66 18.38 -1.38
C TYR A 285 12.08 16.98 -1.81
N GLU A 286 13.37 16.69 -1.74
CA GLU A 286 13.90 15.33 -1.74
C GLU A 286 13.99 14.80 -0.31
N ASN A 287 13.61 13.54 -0.12
CA ASN A 287 13.76 12.83 1.14
C ASN A 287 14.90 11.81 1.07
N ASN A 288 15.99 12.12 1.77
CA ASN A 288 17.12 11.22 1.93
C ASN A 288 17.11 10.61 3.34
N LYS A 289 16.46 9.45 3.50
CA LYS A 289 16.37 8.69 4.77
C LYS A 289 15.81 9.52 5.94
N GLY A 290 14.71 10.22 5.71
CA GLY A 290 14.04 11.08 6.69
C GLY A 290 14.60 12.51 6.77
N LYS A 291 15.67 12.82 6.03
CA LYS A 291 16.20 14.17 5.90
C LYS A 291 15.70 14.82 4.62
N LEU A 292 14.88 15.86 4.79
CA LEU A 292 14.38 16.67 3.68
C LEU A 292 15.41 17.72 3.25
N SER A 293 15.50 17.94 1.94
CA SER A 293 16.20 19.06 1.31
C SER A 293 15.39 19.57 0.12
N VAL A 294 15.45 20.87 -0.18
CA VAL A 294 14.76 21.42 -1.36
C VAL A 294 15.25 20.71 -2.62
N CYS A 295 14.32 20.25 -3.47
CA CYS A 295 14.67 19.60 -4.74
C CYS A 295 15.04 20.69 -5.76
N LYS A 296 16.33 20.93 -5.95
CA LYS A 296 16.84 22.00 -6.83
C LYS A 296 16.72 21.68 -8.33
N ASP A 297 16.64 20.39 -8.67
CA ASP A 297 16.57 19.93 -10.06
C ASP A 297 15.14 19.94 -10.63
N ALA A 298 14.13 20.16 -9.77
CA ALA A 298 12.73 20.21 -10.16
C ALA A 298 12.35 21.58 -10.74
N LYS A 299 11.66 21.56 -11.88
CA LYS A 299 11.03 22.73 -12.49
C LYS A 299 9.53 22.52 -12.59
N TYR A 300 8.74 23.44 -12.07
CA TYR A 300 7.29 23.35 -12.17
C TYR A 300 6.80 23.89 -13.51
N ASP A 301 5.97 23.11 -14.19
CA ASP A 301 5.25 23.46 -15.41
C ASP A 301 3.79 23.72 -15.05
N SER A 302 3.37 24.98 -15.08
CA SER A 302 2.02 25.40 -14.69
C SER A 302 0.93 24.92 -15.63
N ASP A 303 1.25 24.69 -16.90
CA ASP A 303 0.28 24.24 -17.89
C ASP A 303 0.00 22.73 -17.74
N LYS A 304 0.96 22.00 -17.16
CA LYS A 304 0.87 20.56 -16.89
C LYS A 304 0.55 20.22 -15.43
N GLU A 305 0.54 21.21 -14.56
CA GLU A 305 0.40 21.08 -13.10
C GLU A 305 1.32 19.99 -12.52
N ALA A 306 2.62 20.13 -12.82
CA ALA A 306 3.60 19.11 -12.48
C ALA A 306 5.02 19.65 -12.33
N PHE A 307 5.82 18.97 -11.50
CA PHE A 307 7.27 19.11 -11.51
C PHE A 307 7.91 18.22 -12.58
N ILE A 308 8.86 18.78 -13.31
CA ILE A 308 9.67 18.13 -14.32
C ILE A 308 11.10 18.03 -13.79
N ILE A 309 11.63 16.80 -13.71
CA ILE A 309 12.96 16.48 -13.22
C ILE A 309 13.68 15.64 -14.25
N LYS A 310 14.84 16.10 -14.73
CA LYS A 310 15.69 15.30 -15.62
C LYS A 310 16.61 14.41 -14.79
N THR A 311 16.41 13.09 -14.84
CA THR A 311 17.16 12.16 -14.00
C THR A 311 17.35 10.80 -14.66
N ASN A 312 18.39 10.07 -14.27
CA ASN A 312 18.53 8.63 -14.56
C ASN A 312 18.25 7.77 -13.31
N LYS A 313 17.81 8.37 -12.22
CA LYS A 313 17.46 7.70 -10.97
C LYS A 313 16.26 8.38 -10.33
N LEU A 314 15.19 7.62 -10.14
CA LEU A 314 14.01 8.10 -9.44
C LEU A 314 14.33 8.21 -7.95
N GLY A 315 14.17 9.41 -7.40
CA GLY A 315 14.43 9.74 -6.00
C GLY A 315 13.19 9.59 -5.12
N ASN A 316 13.22 10.17 -3.93
CA ASN A 316 12.06 10.21 -3.03
C ASN A 316 11.66 11.67 -2.87
N TYR A 317 10.42 12.01 -3.21
CA TYR A 317 9.96 13.39 -3.23
C TYR A 317 8.81 13.60 -2.26
N VAL A 318 8.76 14.80 -1.70
CA VAL A 318 7.71 15.29 -0.83
C VAL A 318 7.21 16.60 -1.40
N ILE A 319 5.92 16.67 -1.69
CA ILE A 319 5.24 17.88 -2.14
C ILE A 319 4.46 18.45 -0.96
N SER A 320 4.48 19.77 -0.80
CA SER A 320 3.75 20.44 0.28
C SER A 320 3.10 21.74 -0.18
N ASP A 321 1.93 22.03 0.37
CA ASP A 321 1.26 23.33 0.22
C ASP A 321 1.95 24.47 0.99
N LYS A 322 2.83 24.12 1.94
CA LYS A 322 3.53 25.09 2.80
C LYS A 322 5.03 24.84 2.78
N GLU A 323 5.76 25.94 3.01
CA GLU A 323 7.20 25.88 3.21
C GLU A 323 7.51 25.08 4.49
N LEU A 324 8.13 23.91 4.32
CA LEU A 324 8.59 23.07 5.42
C LEU A 324 9.93 23.59 5.95
N LYS A 325 10.08 23.62 7.28
CA LYS A 325 11.37 23.88 7.92
C LYS A 325 12.22 22.62 7.86
N VAL A 326 13.25 22.66 7.02
CA VAL A 326 14.22 21.58 6.82
C VAL A 326 15.56 21.90 7.50
N GLU A 327 16.26 20.89 8.00
CA GLU A 327 17.59 21.07 8.58
C GLU A 327 18.65 21.09 7.47
N GLU A 328 19.51 22.12 7.43
CA GLU A 328 20.54 22.28 6.39
C GLU A 328 21.40 21.02 6.23
N ALA A 329 21.68 20.65 4.97
CA ALA A 329 22.83 19.82 4.67
C ALA A 329 24.08 20.68 4.86
N LYS A 330 24.98 20.28 5.78
CA LYS A 330 26.32 20.88 5.84
C LYS A 330 27.08 20.42 4.59
N ASP A 331 27.09 21.24 3.55
CA ASP A 331 28.18 21.19 2.58
C ASP A 331 29.38 21.90 3.21
N ASP A 332 30.46 21.15 3.41
CA ASP A 332 31.77 21.70 3.76
C ASP A 332 32.34 22.43 2.53
N ASP A 333 31.84 23.64 2.24
CA ASP A 333 32.64 24.60 1.49
C ASP A 333 32.37 26.06 1.90
N LYS A 334 33.45 26.85 1.80
CA LYS A 334 33.71 28.06 2.61
C LYS A 334 32.66 29.19 2.55
N LYS A 335 32.37 29.67 3.76
CA LYS A 335 31.87 30.99 4.22
C LYS A 335 31.85 32.13 3.17
N THR A 336 30.65 32.69 2.97
CA THR A 336 30.40 34.14 2.94
C THR A 336 29.12 34.43 3.72
N ASP A 337 29.21 35.39 4.64
CA ASP A 337 28.13 35.82 5.53
C ASP A 337 27.02 36.52 4.71
N ASP A 338 25.83 35.92 4.65
CA ASP A 338 24.57 36.63 4.42
C ASP A 338 23.46 36.00 5.27
N LYS A 339 22.77 36.84 6.05
CA LYS A 339 21.58 36.47 6.81
C LYS A 339 20.38 36.59 5.88
N ASP A 340 20.04 35.52 5.17
CA ASP A 340 18.69 35.31 4.64
C ASP A 340 18.40 33.81 4.62
N GLY A 341 17.32 33.42 5.30
CA GLY A 341 16.98 32.02 5.51
C GLY A 341 16.47 31.38 4.24
N ALA A 342 17.07 30.25 3.86
CA ALA A 342 16.69 29.31 2.81
C ALA A 342 16.37 29.95 1.45
N GLU A 343 17.11 29.63 0.39
CA GLU A 343 16.60 29.86 -0.97
C GLU A 343 15.31 29.03 -1.15
N LYS A 344 14.17 29.72 -1.07
CA LYS A 344 12.83 29.14 -0.91
C LYS A 344 12.27 28.73 -2.26
N ASN A 345 11.72 27.52 -2.34
CA ASN A 345 10.70 27.21 -3.35
C ASN A 345 9.46 28.08 -3.05
N PRO A 346 8.56 28.45 -3.97
CA PRO A 346 8.67 28.86 -5.39
C PRO A 346 9.29 30.27 -5.53
N ASP A 347 10.09 30.63 -6.55
CA ASP A 347 9.68 30.85 -7.95
C ASP A 347 10.21 29.77 -8.90
N THR A 348 9.31 29.10 -9.60
CA THR A 348 9.61 27.97 -10.49
C THR A 348 9.87 28.40 -11.95
N GLY A 349 10.10 29.70 -12.18
CA GLY A 349 10.40 30.28 -13.49
C GLY A 349 11.90 30.42 -13.80
N ALA A 350 12.40 29.60 -14.72
CA ALA A 350 13.55 29.99 -15.55
C ALA A 350 13.37 29.50 -16.99
N ASN A 351 12.42 30.12 -17.69
CA ASN A 351 12.65 30.55 -19.06
C ASN A 351 11.91 31.85 -19.35
N ASP A 352 12.71 32.90 -19.55
CA ASP A 352 12.43 34.07 -20.37
C ASP A 352 11.89 33.59 -21.73
N PHE A 353 10.57 33.64 -21.93
CA PHE A 353 10.02 33.62 -23.28
C PHE A 353 10.35 34.95 -23.94
N VAL A 354 11.52 34.96 -24.57
CA VAL A 354 11.93 35.91 -25.60
C VAL A 354 10.73 36.21 -26.50
N GLY A 355 10.27 37.46 -26.45
CA GLY A 355 9.57 38.17 -27.50
C GLY A 355 8.51 37.39 -28.28
N LEU A 356 7.27 37.46 -27.83
CA LEU A 356 6.12 37.30 -28.73
C LEU A 356 6.14 38.47 -29.73
N ALA A 357 6.93 38.34 -30.80
CA ALA A 357 6.83 39.18 -31.96
C ALA A 357 5.48 38.91 -32.61
N VAL A 358 4.53 39.81 -32.35
CA VAL A 358 3.28 39.93 -33.09
C VAL A 358 3.64 40.16 -34.56
N ALA A 359 3.66 39.10 -35.34
CA ALA A 359 3.59 39.20 -36.79
C ALA A 359 2.10 39.36 -37.17
N LEU A 360 1.61 40.60 -37.13
CA LEU A 360 0.43 40.98 -37.89
C LEU A 360 0.77 40.80 -39.37
N ALA A 361 0.41 39.64 -39.92
CA ALA A 361 0.35 39.46 -41.36
C ALA A 361 -0.81 40.32 -41.90
N VAL A 362 -0.47 41.55 -42.28
CA VAL A 362 -1.31 42.41 -43.11
C VAL A 362 -1.51 41.69 -44.44
N VAL A 363 -2.69 41.10 -44.65
CA VAL A 363 -3.12 40.64 -45.98
C VAL A 363 -3.44 41.89 -46.79
N SER A 364 -2.45 42.43 -47.49
CA SER A 364 -2.68 43.42 -48.54
C SER A 364 -3.27 42.70 -49.76
N VAL A 365 -4.58 42.85 -49.93
CA VAL A 365 -5.28 42.64 -51.20
C VAL A 365 -4.77 43.68 -52.19
N ALA A 366 -4.07 43.25 -53.24
CA ALA A 366 -3.92 44.04 -54.46
C ALA A 366 -3.83 43.09 -55.66
N GLY A 367 -4.93 43.00 -56.41
CA GLY A 367 -4.98 42.27 -57.66
C GLY A 367 -4.12 42.93 -58.75
N ILE A 368 -3.48 42.10 -59.57
CA ILE A 368 -3.18 42.46 -60.96
C ILE A 368 -3.55 41.27 -61.84
N ALA A 369 -4.53 41.55 -62.69
CA ALA A 369 -4.99 40.72 -63.77
C ALA A 369 -4.00 40.74 -64.95
N VAL A 370 -3.97 39.61 -65.68
CA VAL A 370 -3.87 39.49 -67.15
C VAL A 370 -2.60 39.99 -67.85
N ALA A 371 -1.91 39.09 -68.57
CA ALA A 371 -1.89 39.11 -70.05
C ALA A 371 -1.05 37.98 -70.68
N LYS A 372 -1.68 37.36 -71.69
CA LYS A 372 -1.13 36.47 -72.74
C LYS A 372 0.14 36.99 -73.41
N ARG A 373 0.93 36.03 -73.93
CA ARG A 373 1.41 35.82 -75.33
C ARG A 373 2.53 34.77 -75.27
N LYS A 374 2.67 33.78 -76.15
CA LYS A 374 2.08 33.49 -77.45
C LYS A 374 2.19 31.98 -77.68
#